data_AF-A0A0N9FHX2-F1
#
_entry.id   AF-A0A0N9FHX2-F1
#
_cell.length_a   1.000
_cell.length_b   1.000
_cell.length_c   1.000
_cell.angle_alpha   90.00
_cell.angle_beta   90.00
_cell.angle_gamma   90.00
#
_symmetry.space_group_name_H-M   'P 1'
#
loop_
_entity.id
_entity.type
_entity.pdbx_description
1 polymer ?
#
loop_
_entity_poly.entity_id
_entity_poly.type
_entity_poly.pdbx_seq_one_letter_code
_entity_poly.pdbx_strand_id
1 'polypeptide(L)'
;DAIKLMNKEYFFPIKSSFYLYITSPSIMFILIMMIWMIYPFYTNLLMFDYSLLYFLCLMSMGVYSLILAGWSSNSSFSMIGSIRSIAQSISYEVV
;
A
#
# COMPACT_ATOMS: atom_id res chain seq x y z
N ASP A 1 -13.83 16.97 -0.95
CA ASP A 1 -12.90 16.44 0.06
C ASP A 1 -11.42 16.59 -0.24
N ALA A 2 -10.93 16.31 -1.45
CA ALA A 2 -9.50 16.42 -1.77
C ALA A 2 -8.88 17.80 -1.46
N ILE A 3 -9.50 18.90 -1.92
CA ILE A 3 -9.03 20.27 -1.66
C ILE A 3 -9.02 20.59 -0.15
N LYS A 4 -10.00 20.06 0.60
CA LYS A 4 -10.07 20.22 2.06
C LYS A 4 -8.93 19.49 2.77
N LEU A 5 -8.55 18.30 2.31
CA LEU A 5 -7.43 17.52 2.86
C LEU A 5 -6.08 18.15 2.52
N MET A 6 -5.92 18.67 1.31
CA MET A 6 -4.68 19.35 0.89
C MET A 6 -4.41 20.65 1.65
N ASN A 7 -5.47 21.38 2.03
CA ASN A 7 -5.35 22.62 2.80
C ASN A 7 -5.29 22.40 4.32
N LYS A 8 -5.38 21.16 4.80
CA LYS A 8 -5.36 20.86 6.23
C LYS A 8 -3.93 20.86 6.75
N GLU A 9 -3.74 21.32 7.98
CA GLU A 9 -2.45 21.24 8.65
C GLU A 9 -1.94 19.79 8.71
N TYR A 10 -0.68 19.64 8.36
CA TYR A 10 -0.04 18.33 8.39
C TYR A 10 0.31 17.97 9.84
N PHE A 11 -0.26 16.88 10.36
CA PHE A 11 0.02 16.38 11.70
C PHE A 11 0.90 15.12 11.66
N PHE A 12 2.01 15.12 12.41
CA PHE A 12 2.89 13.97 12.59
C PHE A 12 2.95 13.53 14.06
N PRO A 13 2.98 12.22 14.36
CA PRO A 13 3.22 11.75 15.73
C PRO A 13 4.67 12.00 16.16
N ILE A 14 4.86 12.60 17.34
CA ILE A 14 6.19 12.99 17.88
C ILE A 14 7.12 11.79 18.09
N LYS A 15 6.58 10.60 18.36
CA LYS A 15 7.35 9.36 18.59
C LYS A 15 7.47 8.45 17.36
N SER A 16 7.04 8.90 16.18
CA SER A 16 7.07 8.09 14.95
C SER A 16 8.44 8.09 14.27
N SER A 17 8.73 7.04 13.49
CA SER A 17 9.89 7.04 12.57
C SER A 17 9.54 7.83 11.30
N PHE A 18 9.93 9.11 11.29
CA PHE A 18 9.52 10.10 10.29
C PHE A 18 9.70 9.64 8.84
N TYR A 19 10.88 9.10 8.49
CA TYR A 19 11.20 8.69 7.12
C TYR A 19 10.31 7.54 6.63
N LEU A 20 10.08 6.53 7.48
CA LEU A 20 9.25 5.38 7.12
C LEU A 20 7.76 5.74 7.08
N TYR A 21 7.33 6.66 7.95
CA TYR A 21 5.95 7.12 7.99
C TYR A 21 5.53 7.85 6.71
N ILE A 22 6.41 8.68 6.14
CA ILE A 22 6.12 9.40 4.88
C ILE A 22 6.25 8.48 3.66
N THR A 23 7.22 7.56 3.65
CA THR A 23 7.46 6.68 2.51
C THR A 23 6.46 5.53 2.41
N SER A 24 5.89 5.07 3.52
CA SER A 24 4.91 3.98 3.50
C SER A 24 3.66 4.25 2.62
N PRO A 25 2.95 5.40 2.69
CA PRO A 25 1.82 5.67 1.82
C PRO A 25 2.23 5.90 0.35
N SER A 26 3.43 6.42 0.08
CA SER A 26 3.89 6.60 -1.31
C SER A 26 4.18 5.26 -1.98
N ILE A 27 4.79 4.31 -1.27
CA ILE A 27 5.01 2.95 -1.77
C ILE A 27 3.68 2.28 -2.11
N MET A 28 2.68 2.39 -1.23
CA MET A 28 1.37 1.78 -1.47
C MET A 28 0.67 2.38 -2.70
N PHE A 29 0.76 3.70 -2.88
CA PHE A 29 0.21 4.37 -4.06
C PHE A 29 0.89 3.92 -5.36
N ILE A 30 2.23 3.77 -5.35
CA ILE A 30 2.99 3.30 -6.51
C ILE A 30 2.58 1.87 -6.88
N LEU A 31 2.48 0.96 -5.90
CA LEU A 31 2.07 -0.43 -6.15
C LEU A 31 0.71 -0.51 -6.82
N ILE A 32 -0.26 0.28 -6.34
CA ILE A 32 -1.60 0.33 -6.93
C ILE A 32 -1.54 0.84 -8.37
N MET A 33 -0.78 1.91 -8.66
CA MET A 33 -0.63 2.40 -10.03
C MET A 33 0.00 1.37 -10.98
N MET A 34 0.91 0.54 -10.49
CA MET A 34 1.53 -0.53 -11.30
C MET A 34 0.53 -1.62 -11.68
N ILE A 35 -0.46 -1.93 -10.83
CA ILE A 35 -1.51 -2.92 -11.13
C ILE A 35 -2.33 -2.50 -12.37
N TRP A 36 -2.55 -1.20 -12.58
CA TRP A 36 -3.36 -0.71 -13.71
C TRP A 36 -2.72 -0.97 -15.07
N MET A 37 -1.41 -1.23 -15.15
CA MET A 37 -0.72 -1.58 -16.39
C MET A 37 -1.16 -2.93 -16.96
N ILE A 38 -1.79 -3.78 -16.15
CA ILE A 38 -2.23 -5.13 -16.53
C ILE A 38 -3.58 -5.10 -17.26
N TYR A 39 -4.41 -4.09 -16.98
CA TYR A 39 -5.78 -4.07 -17.46
C TYR A 39 -5.83 -3.95 -19.00
N PRO A 40 -6.49 -4.88 -19.71
CA PRO A 40 -6.50 -4.87 -21.17
C PRO A 40 -7.36 -3.72 -21.69
N PHE A 41 -6.72 -2.62 -22.10
CA PHE A 41 -7.38 -1.56 -22.87
C PHE A 41 -7.36 -1.87 -24.37
N TYR A 42 -8.24 -1.23 -25.13
CA TYR A 42 -8.30 -1.36 -26.61
C TYR A 42 -6.93 -1.11 -27.27
N THR A 43 -6.17 -0.17 -26.71
CA THR A 43 -4.74 0.01 -26.97
C THR A 43 -3.99 -0.27 -25.68
N ASN A 44 -3.50 -1.49 -25.50
CA ASN A 44 -2.71 -1.79 -24.31
C ASN A 44 -1.30 -1.21 -24.45
N LEU A 45 -0.83 -0.49 -23.43
CA LEU A 45 0.51 0.08 -23.39
C LEU A 45 1.59 -1.02 -23.28
N LEU A 46 1.28 -2.10 -22.57
CA LEU A 46 2.17 -3.25 -22.34
C LEU A 46 1.37 -4.54 -22.46
N MET A 47 1.80 -5.46 -23.31
CA MET A 47 1.27 -6.84 -23.35
C MET A 47 2.25 -7.75 -22.64
N PHE A 48 1.85 -8.24 -21.47
CA PHE A 48 2.61 -9.22 -20.70
C PHE A 48 2.05 -10.62 -20.91
N ASP A 49 2.88 -11.56 -21.35
CA ASP A 49 2.49 -12.98 -21.45
C ASP A 49 2.12 -13.57 -20.09
N TYR A 50 2.75 -13.08 -19.01
CA TYR A 50 2.51 -13.50 -17.62
C TYR A 50 1.81 -12.43 -16.77
N SER A 51 0.82 -11.76 -17.35
CA SER A 51 0.06 -10.67 -16.70
C SER A 51 -0.54 -11.07 -15.34
N LEU A 52 -1.06 -12.29 -15.22
CA LEU A 52 -1.66 -12.81 -13.98
C LEU A 52 -0.61 -13.06 -12.89
N LEU A 53 0.57 -13.57 -13.26
CA LEU A 53 1.65 -13.81 -12.30
C LEU A 53 2.22 -12.48 -11.78
N TYR A 54 2.33 -11.48 -12.65
CA TYR A 54 2.70 -10.12 -12.28
C TYR A 54 1.69 -9.48 -11.31
N PHE A 55 0.38 -9.68 -11.55
CA PHE A 55 -0.68 -9.24 -10.62
C PHE A 55 -0.50 -9.85 -9.22
N LEU A 56 -0.32 -11.16 -9.12
CA LEU A 56 -0.09 -11.86 -7.85
C LEU A 56 1.16 -11.35 -7.11
N CYS A 57 2.27 -11.10 -7.83
CA CYS A 57 3.47 -10.54 -7.22
C CYS A 57 3.24 -9.13 -6.66
N LEU A 58 2.52 -8.27 -7.37
CA LEU A 58 2.24 -6.91 -6.88
C LEU A 58 1.32 -6.91 -5.65
N MET A 59 0.31 -7.78 -5.62
CA MET A 59 -0.61 -7.89 -4.49
C MET A 59 0.13 -8.33 -3.22
N SER A 60 0.99 -9.36 -3.32
CA SER A 60 1.81 -9.82 -2.19
C SER A 60 2.82 -8.77 -1.71
N MET A 61 3.36 -7.93 -2.61
CA MET A 61 4.22 -6.81 -2.22
C MET A 61 3.48 -5.72 -1.43
N GLY A 62 2.16 -5.56 -1.63
CA GLY A 62 1.33 -4.58 -0.94
C GLY A 62 1.35 -4.72 0.58
N VAL A 63 1.45 -5.95 1.08
CA VAL A 63 1.47 -6.27 2.52
C VAL A 63 2.62 -5.59 3.26
N TYR A 64 3.78 -5.43 2.62
CA TYR A 64 4.94 -4.78 3.23
C TYR A 64 4.71 -3.30 3.51
N SER A 65 3.99 -2.60 2.63
CA SER A 65 3.67 -1.18 2.85
C SER A 65 2.77 -0.98 4.09
N LEU A 66 1.83 -1.90 4.33
CA LEU A 66 0.96 -1.94 5.51
C LEU A 66 1.75 -2.19 6.81
N ILE A 67 2.71 -3.11 6.79
CA ILE A 67 3.59 -3.37 7.94
C ILE A 67 4.41 -2.11 8.28
N LEU A 68 5.03 -1.50 7.26
CA LEU A 68 5.86 -0.31 7.43
C LEU A 68 5.06 0.87 8.00
N ALA A 69 3.83 1.06 7.53
CA ALA A 69 2.93 2.09 8.06
C ALA A 69 2.58 1.85 9.55
N GLY A 70 2.24 0.61 9.92
CA GLY A 70 1.86 0.26 11.30
C GLY A 70 3.00 0.35 12.30
N TRP A 71 4.21 -0.05 11.90
CA TRP A 71 5.41 0.01 12.73
C TRP A 71 5.93 1.45 12.88
N SER A 72 5.91 2.23 11.80
CA SER A 72 6.46 3.60 11.80
C SER A 72 5.69 4.57 12.69
N SER A 73 4.38 4.39 12.88
CA SER A 73 3.56 5.25 13.75
C SER A 73 3.77 5.05 15.24
N ASN A 74 4.53 4.03 15.66
CA ASN A 74 4.96 3.78 17.04
C ASN A 74 3.85 3.85 18.11
N SER A 75 2.66 3.34 17.78
CA SER A 75 1.53 3.22 18.70
C SER A 75 1.07 1.76 18.79
N SER A 76 0.68 1.30 19.98
CA SER A 76 0.23 -0.08 20.19
C SER A 76 -1.01 -0.40 19.36
N PHE A 77 -1.96 0.53 19.27
CA PHE A 77 -3.19 0.36 18.49
C PHE A 77 -2.93 0.30 16.98
N SER A 78 -2.04 1.15 16.44
CA SER A 78 -1.69 1.08 15.01
C SER A 78 -1.04 -0.24 14.65
N MET A 79 -0.17 -0.76 15.54
CA MET A 79 0.51 -2.04 15.33
C MET A 79 -0.47 -3.23 15.35
N ILE A 80 -1.44 -3.24 16.27
CA ILE A 80 -2.48 -4.28 16.30
C ILE A 80 -3.37 -4.18 15.04
N GLY A 81 -3.72 -2.96 14.63
CA GLY A 81 -4.47 -2.70 13.40
C GLY A 81 -3.75 -3.22 12.15
N SER A 82 -2.45 -2.95 12.03
CA SER A 82 -1.66 -3.44 10.90
C SER A 82 -1.59 -4.97 10.89
N ILE A 83 -1.28 -5.61 12.01
CA ILE A 83 -1.21 -7.09 12.12
C ILE A 83 -2.54 -7.74 11.70
N ARG A 84 -3.67 -7.16 12.11
CA ARG A 84 -4.99 -7.66 11.70
C ARG A 84 -5.21 -7.54 10.20
N SER A 85 -4.87 -6.38 9.61
CA SER A 85 -5.01 -6.18 8.16
C SER A 85 -4.11 -7.11 7.34
N ILE A 86 -2.91 -7.43 7.86
CA ILE A 86 -1.96 -8.35 7.22
C ILE A 86 -2.48 -9.79 7.27
N ALA A 87 -2.97 -10.23 8.42
CA ALA A 87 -3.56 -11.56 8.55
C ALA A 87 -4.73 -11.73 7.58
N GLN A 88 -5.52 -10.67 7.40
CA GLN A 88 -6.61 -10.63 6.43
C GLN A 88 -6.09 -10.70 4.98
N SER A 89 -5.13 -9.86 4.59
CA SER A 89 -4.62 -9.83 3.21
C SER A 89 -3.99 -11.17 2.80
N ILE A 90 -3.14 -11.74 3.65
CA ILE A 90 -2.48 -13.03 3.38
C ILE A 90 -3.52 -14.16 3.30
N SER A 91 -4.57 -14.12 4.14
CA SER A 91 -5.63 -15.14 4.09
C SER A 91 -6.38 -15.14 2.75
N TYR A 92 -6.50 -13.99 2.09
CA TYR A 92 -7.13 -13.89 0.76
C TYR A 92 -6.17 -14.16 -0.40
N GLU A 93 -4.86 -14.17 -0.17
CA GLU A 93 -3.87 -14.50 -1.21
C GLU A 93 -3.69 -16.01 -1.39
N VAL A 94 -3.90 -16.80 -0.33
CA VAL A 94 -3.68 -18.26 -0.32
C VAL A 94 -4.93 -19.04 -0.76
N VAL A 95 -6.11 -18.43 -0.71
CA VAL A 95 -7.39 -19.02 -1.14
C VAL A 95 -7.54 -18.90 -2.65
#